data_AF-A0AA43J7V5-F1
#
_entry.id   AF-A0AA43J7V5-F1
#
_cell.length_a   1.000
_cell.length_b   1.000
_cell.length_c   1.000
_cell.angle_alpha   90.00
_cell.angle_beta   90.00
_cell.angle_gamma   90.00
#
_symmetry.space_group_name_H-M   'P 1'
#
loop_
_entity.id
_entity.type
_entity.pdbx_description
1 polymer ?
#
loop_
_entity_poly.entity_id
_entity_poly.type
_entity_poly.pdbx_seq_one_letter_code
_entity_poly.pdbx_strand_id
1 'polypeptide(L)' 'MPRFIPHELLVKFKNGISRERIEFILKHNRIAILSEIQFGRLYHVKISDDRSVESVITQLTSYQEIEYAEPNHRYEMQK' A
#
# COMPACT_ATOMS: atom_id res chain seq x y z
N MET A 1 -15.67 -16.18 -3.11
CA MET A 1 -14.93 -15.26 -4.00
C MET A 1 -13.99 -14.41 -3.14
N PRO A 2 -12.76 -14.10 -3.58
CA PRO A 2 -11.79 -13.37 -2.75
C PRO A 2 -12.34 -11.99 -2.37
N ARG A 3 -12.17 -11.62 -1.09
CA ARG A 3 -12.76 -10.43 -0.44
C ARG A 3 -11.91 -9.16 -0.59
N PHE A 4 -11.04 -9.08 -1.60
CA PHE A 4 -10.10 -7.97 -1.83
C PHE A 4 -10.01 -7.61 -3.31
N ILE A 5 -9.67 -6.36 -3.62
CA ILE A 5 -9.40 -5.95 -5.00
C ILE A 5 -8.02 -6.48 -5.40
N PRO A 6 -7.92 -7.28 -6.48
CA PRO A 6 -6.62 -7.83 -6.91
C PRO A 6 -5.60 -6.70 -7.12
N HIS A 7 -4.40 -6.91 -6.60
CA HIS A 7 -3.24 -6.01 -6.72
C HIS A 7 -3.38 -4.66 -6.02
N GLU A 8 -4.35 -4.45 -5.14
CA GLU A 8 -4.48 -3.19 -4.40
C GLU A 8 -4.22 -3.34 -2.90
N LEU A 9 -3.58 -2.32 -2.31
CA LEU A 9 -3.13 -2.28 -0.93
C LEU A 9 -3.46 -0.93 -0.29
N LEU A 10 -3.60 -0.95 1.03
CA LEU A 10 -3.45 0.24 1.86
C LEU A 10 -2.07 0.19 2.54
N VAL A 11 -1.31 1.26 2.41
CA VAL A 11 0.05 1.36 2.96
C VAL A 11 0.14 2.59 3.84
N LYS A 12 0.43 2.40 5.12
CA LYS A 12 0.64 3.47 6.08
C LYS A 12 2.10 3.63 6.44
N PHE A 13 2.60 4.85 6.29
CA PHE A 13 3.93 5.26 6.72
C PHE A 13 3.90 5.82 8.15
N LYS A 14 5.01 5.64 8.86
CA LYS A 14 5.25 6.28 10.16
C LYS A 14 5.24 7.81 10.02
N ASN A 15 5.11 8.50 11.15
CA ASN A 15 5.17 9.96 11.18
C ASN A 15 6.56 10.47 10.75
N GLY A 16 6.58 11.61 10.06
CA GLY A 16 7.80 12.35 9.74
C GLY A 16 8.60 11.78 8.55
N ILE A 17 8.07 10.80 7.83
CA ILE A 17 8.70 10.32 6.59
C ILE A 17 8.47 11.36 5.49
N SER A 18 9.54 11.76 4.81
CA SER A 18 9.45 12.73 3.73
C SER A 18 8.72 12.15 2.52
N ARG A 19 8.08 13.02 1.74
CA ARG A 19 7.37 12.61 0.53
C ARG A 19 8.30 11.93 -0.48
N GLU A 20 9.53 12.42 -0.63
CA GLU A 20 10.53 11.85 -1.52
C GLU A 20 10.90 10.42 -1.10
N ARG A 21 11.00 10.16 0.21
CA ARG A 21 11.28 8.82 0.73
C ARG A 21 10.11 7.87 0.51
N ILE A 22 8.88 8.35 0.71
CA ILE A 22 7.65 7.60 0.41
C ILE A 22 7.62 7.21 -1.07
N GLU A 23 7.77 8.19 -1.97
CA GLU A 23 7.75 7.98 -3.41
C GLU A 23 8.88 7.04 -3.85
N PHE A 24 10.08 7.16 -3.25
CA PHE A 24 11.18 6.23 -3.49
C PHE A 24 10.82 4.79 -3.13
N ILE A 25 10.29 4.54 -1.93
CA ILE A 25 9.93 3.19 -1.48
C ILE A 25 8.87 2.60 -2.40
N LEU A 26 7.81 3.34 -2.70
CA LEU A 26 6.73 2.84 -3.56
C LEU A 26 7.23 2.55 -4.98
N LYS A 27 8.00 3.46 -5.58
CA LYS A 27 8.58 3.28 -6.92
C LYS A 27 9.57 2.12 -6.97
N HIS A 28 10.44 1.98 -5.98
CA HIS A 28 11.41 0.88 -5.90
C HIS A 28 10.72 -0.49 -5.82
N ASN A 29 9.55 -0.53 -5.16
CA ASN A 29 8.72 -1.72 -5.08
C ASN A 29 7.73 -1.87 -6.24
N ARG A 30 7.84 -1.09 -7.34
CA ARG A 30 6.92 -1.15 -8.50
C ARG A 30 5.45 -0.99 -8.10
N ILE A 31 5.18 -0.06 -7.19
CA ILE A 31 3.86 0.26 -6.69
C ILE A 31 3.45 1.64 -7.19
N ALA A 32 2.26 1.74 -7.77
CA ALA A 32 1.66 2.98 -8.23
C ALA A 32 0.70 3.54 -7.16
N ILE A 33 0.73 4.85 -6.94
CA ILE A 33 -0.22 5.54 -6.05
C ILE A 33 -1.54 5.72 -6.81
N LEU A 34 -2.64 5.20 -6.26
CA LEU A 34 -3.99 5.44 -6.78
C LEU A 34 -4.62 6.65 -6.09
N SER A 35 -4.49 6.74 -4.77
CA SER A 35 -4.90 7.91 -4.01
C SER A 35 -4.11 8.06 -2.71
N GLU A 36 -3.99 9.30 -2.24
CA GLU A 36 -3.49 9.64 -0.92
C GLU A 36 -4.71 9.88 -0.01
N ILE A 37 -4.92 9.01 0.97
CA ILE A 37 -6.07 9.07 1.88
C ILE A 37 -5.76 10.01 3.05
N GLN A 38 -4.54 9.95 3.56
CA GLN A 38 -4.05 10.84 4.61
C GLN A 38 -2.69 11.39 4.19
N PHE A 39 -2.60 12.72 4.08
CA PHE A 39 -1.41 13.42 3.61
C PHE A 39 -0.14 12.97 4.35
N GLY A 40 0.83 12.47 3.59
CA GLY A 40 2.11 11.98 4.11
C GLY A 40 2.03 10.74 5.01
N ARG A 41 0.88 10.06 5.09
CA ARG A 41 0.70 8.89 5.97
C ARG A 41 0.08 7.68 5.29
N LEU A 42 -1.10 7.81 4.68
CA LEU A 42 -1.88 6.66 4.21
C LEU A 42 -2.13 6.75 2.70
N TYR A 43 -1.71 5.71 1.99
CA TYR A 43 -1.85 5.62 0.54
C TYR A 43 -2.64 4.38 0.14
N HIS A 44 -3.56 4.56 -0.79
CA HIS A 44 -4.15 3.49 -1.57
C HIS A 44 -3.33 3.31 -2.83
N VAL A 45 -2.83 2.10 -3.02
CA VAL A 45 -1.82 1.81 -4.03
C VAL A 45 -2.12 0.55 -4.81
N LYS A 46 -1.48 0.42 -5.98
CA LYS A 46 -1.60 -0.72 -6.87
C LYS A 46 -0.24 -1.33 -7.19
N ILE A 47 -0.13 -2.65 -7.06
CA ILE A 47 1.03 -3.44 -7.50
C ILE A 47 1.04 -3.43 -9.04
N SER A 48 2.16 -3.04 -9.63
CA SER A 48 2.28 -2.88 -11.09
C SER A 48 2.85 -4.11 -11.80
N ASP A 49 3.19 -5.17 -11.06
CA ASP A 49 3.68 -6.44 -11.58
C ASP A 49 2.85 -7.63 -11.06
N ASP A 50 3.31 -8.85 -11.34
CA ASP A 50 2.63 -10.12 -11.10
C ASP A 50 2.79 -10.67 -9.67
N ARG A 51 3.45 -9.93 -8.78
CA ARG A 51 3.62 -10.36 -7.39
C ARG A 51 2.30 -10.38 -6.65
N SER A 52 2.16 -11.36 -5.76
CA SER A 52 1.00 -11.46 -4.89
C SER A 52 0.95 -10.30 -3.89
N VAL A 53 -0.28 -9.93 -3.50
CA VAL A 53 -0.56 -8.98 -2.42
C VAL A 53 0.22 -9.33 -1.15
N GLU A 54 0.24 -10.62 -0.78
CA GLU A 54 0.95 -11.11 0.40
C GLU A 54 2.47 -10.88 0.31
N SER A 55 3.09 -11.24 -0.81
CA SER A 55 4.54 -11.05 -1.00
C SER A 55 4.93 -9.57 -0.93
N VAL A 56 4.11 -8.68 -1.52
CA VAL A 56 4.36 -7.24 -1.45
C VAL A 56 4.16 -6.70 -0.04
N ILE A 57 3.16 -7.18 0.71
CA ILE A 57 2.99 -6.81 2.12
C ILE A 57 4.23 -7.20 2.93
N THR A 58 4.71 -8.45 2.81
CA THR A 58 5.92 -8.90 3.50
C THR A 58 7.14 -8.04 3.16
N GLN A 59 7.28 -7.66 1.89
CA GLN A 59 8.38 -6.79 1.45
C GLN A 59 8.25 -5.35 1.97
N LEU A 60 7.03 -4.81 2.05
CA LEU A 60 6.79 -3.46 2.57
C LEU A 60 7.00 -3.40 4.08
N THR A 61 6.50 -4.39 4.82
CA THR A 61 6.62 -4.40 6.29
C THR A 61 8.06 -4.61 6.78
N SER A 62 9.00 -4.97 5.90
CA SER A 62 10.43 -4.96 6.22
C SER A 62 11.07 -3.56 6.24
N TYR A 63 10.41 -2.54 5.68
CA TYR A 63 10.89 -1.17 5.72
C TYR A 63 10.57 -0.53 7.08
N GLN A 64 11.58 0.07 7.72
CA GLN A 64 11.40 0.74 9.01
C GLN A 64 10.44 1.94 8.94
N GLU A 65 10.22 2.50 7.75
CA GLU A 65 9.32 3.62 7.47
C GLU A 65 7.85 3.22 7.45
N ILE A 66 7.55 1.93 7.30
CA ILE A 66 6.18 1.42 7.22
C ILE A 66 5.63 1.17 8.63
N GLU A 67 4.44 1.70 8.87
CA GLU A 67 3.64 1.45 10.08
C GLU A 67 2.81 0.18 9.90
N TYR A 68 2.13 0.05 8.75
CA TYR A 68 1.48 -1.20 8.32
C TYR A 68 1.22 -1.22 6.81
N ALA A 69 0.97 -2.41 6.27
CA ALA A 69 0.44 -2.62 4.93
C ALA A 69 -0.60 -3.75 4.94
N GLU A 70 -1.74 -3.55 4.28
CA GLU A 70 -2.85 -4.51 4.25
C GLU A 70 -3.52 -4.58 2.87
N PRO A 71 -4.21 -5.69 2.53
CA PRO A 71 -5.01 -5.79 1.31
C PRO A 71 -6.13 -4.75 1.29
N ASN A 72 -6.44 -4.19 0.13
CA ASN A 72 -7.63 -3.36 -0.02
C ASN A 72 -8.90 -4.23 -0.06
N HIS A 73 -9.54 -4.41 1.11
CA HIS A 73 -10.78 -5.18 1.23
C HIS A 73 -11.96 -4.42 0.62
N ARG A 74 -12.72 -5.07 -0.27
CA ARG A 74 -14.05 -4.57 -0.63
C ARG A 74 -14.96 -4.79 0.57
N TYR A 75 -15.19 -3.74 1.36
CA TYR A 75 -16.39 -3.71 2.18
C TYR A 75 -17.57 -3.56 1.21
N GLU A 76 -18.25 -4.65 0.91
CA GLU A 76 -19.64 -4.55 0.49
C GLU A 76 -20.37 -3.88 1.65
N MET A 77 -20.54 -2.56 1.58
CA MET A 77 -21.61 -1.91 2.33
C MET A 77 -22.91 -2.51 1.79
N GLN A 78 -23.39 -3.57 2.44
CA GLN A 78 -24.77 -3.98 2.31
C GLN A 78 -25.60 -2.79 2.78
N LYS A 79 -26.31 -2.20 1.81
CA LYS A 79 -27.33 -1.18 2.04
C LYS A 79 -28.59 -1.84 2.58
#